data_AF-A0A1G5PY70-F1
#
_entry.id   AF-A0A1G5PY70-F1
#
_cell.length_a   1.000
_cell.length_b   1.000
_cell.length_c   1.000
_cell.angle_alpha   90.00
_cell.angle_beta   90.00
_cell.angle_gamma   90.00
#
_symmetry.space_group_name_H-M   'P 1'
#
loop_
_entity.id
_entity.type
_entity.pdbx_description
1 polymer ?
#
loop_
_entity_poly.entity_id
_entity_poly.type
_entity_poly.pdbx_seq_one_letter_code
_entity_poly.pdbx_strand_id
1 'polypeptide(L)'
;MMRCALLCLTLILCAGCGRSLTESERAFLHQIHGDALNTNRVRLINGAPVAAVTFKRKARPRVTCRERILPPITEKIVTASPAAVALFNHIFFAKDWYSEDYTPLFPGQIDLVNAMLLAHEATHVWQWQNRDITGYHPLRAAAEHTRSDDPYLFDLKNTAQFLDYGFEQQGTIVEEYVCCRALAPQAARTKRLQDLLSAVMPVSALPKAREYDVLLPWRGAELSSVCA
;
A
#
# COMPACT_ATOMS: atom_id res chain seq x y z
N MET A 1 -42.47 -6.08 9.02
CA MET A 1 -41.91 -5.27 7.90
C MET A 1 -41.10 -4.07 8.37
N MET A 2 -41.64 -3.22 9.26
CA MET A 2 -40.94 -1.99 9.74
C MET A 2 -39.64 -2.24 10.54
N ARG A 3 -39.55 -3.35 11.30
CA ARG A 3 -38.32 -3.76 12.02
C ARG A 3 -37.19 -4.21 11.08
N CYS A 4 -37.51 -4.94 10.00
CA CYS A 4 -36.52 -5.32 8.99
C CYS A 4 -36.05 -4.12 8.17
N ALA A 5 -36.95 -3.16 7.89
CA ALA A 5 -36.59 -1.91 7.22
C ALA A 5 -35.65 -1.04 8.08
N LEU A 6 -35.89 -0.94 9.39
CA LEU A 6 -35.00 -0.21 10.30
C LEU A 6 -33.62 -0.88 10.44
N LEU A 7 -33.57 -2.21 10.47
CA LEU A 7 -32.33 -2.99 10.52
C LEU A 7 -31.53 -2.86 9.22
N CYS A 8 -32.20 -2.93 8.06
CA CYS A 8 -31.57 -2.70 6.76
C CYS A 8 -31.07 -1.25 6.62
N LEU A 9 -31.83 -0.25 7.10
CA LEU A 9 -31.43 1.15 7.05
C LEU A 9 -30.22 1.44 7.95
N THR A 10 -30.16 0.85 9.15
CA THR A 10 -28.99 0.94 10.03
C THR A 10 -27.78 0.22 9.46
N LEU A 11 -27.96 -0.96 8.84
CA LEU A 11 -26.87 -1.67 8.13
C LEU A 11 -26.36 -0.89 6.91
N ILE A 12 -27.23 -0.19 6.17
CA ILE A 12 -26.85 0.70 5.05
C ILE A 12 -26.10 1.94 5.56
N LEU A 13 -26.53 2.52 6.69
CA LEU A 13 -25.84 3.65 7.32
C LEU A 13 -24.47 3.25 7.87
N CYS A 14 -24.31 2.01 8.39
CA CYS A 14 -23.02 1.47 8.80
C CYS A 14 -22.09 1.11 7.63
N ALA A 15 -22.64 0.75 6.46
CA ALA A 15 -21.85 0.55 5.23
C ALA A 15 -21.27 1.86 4.66
N GLY A 16 -21.71 3.02 5.17
CA GLY A 16 -21.18 4.36 4.86
C GLY A 16 -20.16 4.88 5.87
N CYS A 17 -19.74 4.09 6.87
CA CYS A 17 -18.69 4.50 7.79
C CYS A 17 -17.35 4.55 7.03
N GLY A 18 -16.96 5.74 6.59
CA GLY A 18 -15.72 6.00 5.86
C GLY A 18 -15.95 6.84 4.61
N ARG A 19 -14.98 7.71 4.27
CA ARG A 19 -15.06 8.50 3.03
C ARG A 19 -14.76 7.65 1.81
N SER A 20 -15.36 8.00 0.68
CA SER A 20 -14.90 7.50 -0.62
C SER A 20 -13.51 8.06 -0.92
N LEU A 21 -12.80 7.39 -1.84
CA LEU A 21 -11.58 7.96 -2.42
C LEU A 21 -11.88 9.34 -3.04
N THR A 22 -10.91 10.23 -3.10
CA THR A 22 -10.99 11.45 -3.92
C THR A 22 -10.79 11.10 -5.40
N GLU A 23 -10.99 12.07 -6.29
CA GLU A 23 -10.73 11.85 -7.73
C GLU A 23 -9.24 11.63 -8.00
N SER A 24 -8.37 12.37 -7.32
CA SER A 24 -6.92 12.23 -7.42
C SER A 24 -6.44 10.87 -6.90
N GLU A 25 -6.95 10.40 -5.77
CA GLU A 25 -6.64 9.07 -5.22
C GLU A 25 -7.10 7.95 -6.14
N ARG A 26 -8.29 8.07 -6.74
CA ARG A 26 -8.77 7.14 -7.77
C ARG A 26 -7.84 7.11 -8.97
N ALA A 27 -7.45 8.28 -9.48
CA ALA A 27 -6.57 8.39 -10.63
C ALA A 27 -5.18 7.82 -10.35
N PHE A 28 -4.63 8.07 -9.16
CA PHE A 28 -3.35 7.50 -8.72
C PHE A 28 -3.41 5.97 -8.62
N LEU A 29 -4.42 5.42 -7.93
CA LEU A 29 -4.57 3.96 -7.78
C LEU A 29 -4.84 3.26 -9.11
N HIS A 30 -5.52 3.93 -10.05
CA HIS A 30 -5.73 3.39 -11.40
C HIS A 30 -4.42 3.17 -12.15
N GLN A 31 -3.37 3.96 -11.88
CA GLN A 31 -2.06 3.70 -12.51
C GLN A 31 -1.42 2.37 -12.06
N ILE A 32 -1.80 1.86 -10.89
CA ILE A 32 -1.19 0.69 -10.26
C ILE A 32 -2.08 -0.53 -10.46
N HIS A 33 -3.34 -0.46 -10.03
CA HIS A 33 -4.27 -1.58 -10.04
C HIS A 33 -5.19 -1.58 -11.28
N GLY A 34 -5.26 -0.47 -12.02
CA GLY A 34 -6.19 -0.24 -13.12
C GLY A 34 -7.61 -0.71 -12.80
N ASP A 35 -8.25 -1.38 -13.76
CA ASP A 35 -9.64 -1.85 -13.59
C ASP A 35 -9.75 -3.11 -12.70
N ALA A 36 -8.63 -3.69 -12.27
CA ALA A 36 -8.63 -4.82 -11.34
C ALA A 36 -8.98 -4.42 -9.89
N LEU A 37 -8.97 -3.12 -9.57
CA LEU A 37 -9.47 -2.56 -8.32
C LEU A 37 -10.71 -1.70 -8.59
N ASN A 38 -11.86 -2.13 -8.10
CA ASN A 38 -13.07 -1.33 -8.09
C ASN A 38 -13.00 -0.27 -6.98
N THR A 39 -12.46 0.89 -7.34
CA THR A 39 -12.27 2.04 -6.43
C THR A 39 -13.58 2.63 -5.89
N ASN A 40 -14.71 2.43 -6.57
CA ASN A 40 -16.03 2.88 -6.08
C ASN A 40 -16.47 2.16 -4.81
N ARG A 41 -15.92 0.97 -4.55
CA ARG A 41 -16.20 0.19 -3.34
C ARG A 41 -15.25 0.48 -2.19
N VAL A 42 -14.11 1.13 -2.47
CA VAL A 42 -13.09 1.45 -1.46
C VAL A 42 -13.61 2.54 -0.52
N ARG A 43 -13.41 2.35 0.78
CA ARG A 43 -13.74 3.33 1.82
C ARG A 43 -12.55 3.53 2.75
N LEU A 44 -12.22 4.79 3.05
CA LEU A 44 -11.15 5.15 3.98
C LEU A 44 -11.77 5.61 5.30
N ILE A 45 -11.31 5.04 6.42
CA ILE A 45 -11.87 5.26 7.75
C ILE A 45 -10.82 5.88 8.64
N ASN A 46 -11.20 6.99 9.29
CA ASN A 46 -10.39 7.62 10.33
C ASN A 46 -10.58 6.89 11.67
N GLY A 47 -9.59 6.08 12.05
CA GLY A 47 -9.60 5.36 13.31
C GLY A 47 -9.46 3.85 13.11
N ALA A 48 -8.22 3.38 13.09
CA ALA A 48 -7.92 1.95 13.10
C ALA A 48 -7.96 1.37 14.52
N PRO A 49 -8.57 0.17 14.71
CA PRO A 49 -8.56 -0.51 16.00
C PRO A 49 -7.17 -1.03 16.40
N VAL A 50 -6.15 -0.84 15.56
CA VAL A 50 -4.76 -1.25 15.78
C VAL A 50 -3.86 -0.12 16.31
N ALA A 51 -4.37 1.11 16.47
CA ALA A 51 -3.56 2.28 16.83
C ALA A 51 -2.81 2.14 18.17
N ALA A 52 -3.32 1.32 19.10
CA ALA A 52 -2.68 1.07 20.40
C ALA A 52 -1.64 -0.08 20.37
N VAL A 53 -1.52 -0.81 19.25
CA VAL A 53 -0.61 -1.94 19.13
C VAL A 53 0.78 -1.43 18.76
N THR A 54 1.75 -1.68 19.63
CA THR A 54 3.16 -1.47 19.33
C THR A 54 3.91 -2.79 19.42
N PHE A 55 4.92 -2.96 18.58
CA PHE A 55 5.77 -4.14 18.58
C PHE A 55 7.23 -3.75 18.36
N LYS A 56 8.14 -4.57 18.88
CA LYS A 56 9.57 -4.41 18.68
C LYS A 56 10.02 -5.27 17.52
N ARG A 57 10.77 -4.69 16.60
CA ARG A 57 11.42 -5.41 15.49
C ARG A 57 12.85 -4.97 15.30
N LYS A 58 13.65 -5.79 14.60
CA LYS A 58 14.97 -5.38 14.14
C LYS A 58 14.84 -4.23 13.13
N ALA A 59 15.84 -3.36 13.10
CA ALA A 59 15.97 -2.40 12.01
C ALA A 59 16.05 -3.17 10.68
N ARG A 60 15.31 -2.70 9.66
CA ARG A 60 15.29 -3.35 8.34
C ARG A 60 16.58 -3.00 7.59
N PRO A 61 17.09 -3.92 6.75
CA PRO A 61 18.19 -3.59 5.87
C PRO A 61 17.83 -2.40 4.96
N ARG A 62 18.77 -1.47 4.78
CA ARG A 62 18.55 -0.23 4.01
C ARG A 62 18.72 -0.45 2.49
N VAL A 63 18.02 -1.46 1.97
CA VAL A 63 18.14 -1.94 0.59
C VAL A 63 16.94 -1.57 -0.28
N THR A 64 15.76 -1.36 0.31
CA THR A 64 14.57 -0.94 -0.42
C THR A 64 14.52 0.58 -0.56
N CYS A 65 13.79 1.06 -1.56
CA CYS A 65 13.56 2.49 -1.79
C CYS A 65 12.96 3.15 -0.54
N ARG A 66 11.95 2.53 0.08
CA ARG A 66 11.32 3.00 1.33
C ARG A 66 12.33 3.25 2.45
N GLU A 67 13.24 2.31 2.70
CA GLU A 67 14.21 2.45 3.80
C GLU A 67 15.34 3.46 3.45
N ARG A 68 15.59 3.70 2.15
CA ARG A 68 16.63 4.64 1.66
C ARG A 68 16.19 6.09 1.63
N ILE A 69 14.89 6.37 1.43
CA ILE A 69 14.36 7.75 1.43
C ILE A 69 14.16 8.32 2.84
N LEU A 70 14.20 7.49 3.87
CA LEU A 70 14.10 7.88 5.28
C LEU A 70 15.48 8.05 5.92
N PRO A 71 15.60 8.82 7.03
CA PRO A 71 16.85 8.89 7.80
C PRO A 71 17.34 7.50 8.23
N PRO A 72 18.66 7.25 8.25
CA PRO A 72 19.21 5.99 8.75
C PRO A 72 18.82 5.75 10.21
N ILE A 73 18.32 4.56 10.51
CA ILE A 73 18.04 4.11 11.89
C ILE A 73 19.38 3.72 12.54
N THR A 74 19.66 4.25 13.73
CA THR A 74 20.89 3.97 14.47
C THR A 74 20.70 2.85 15.49
N GLU A 75 19.47 2.61 15.95
CA GLU A 75 19.14 1.55 16.90
C GLU A 75 18.99 0.18 16.22
N LYS A 76 19.43 -0.87 16.91
CA LYS A 76 19.27 -2.25 16.41
C LYS A 76 17.82 -2.75 16.46
N ILE A 77 17.06 -2.28 17.45
CA ILE A 77 15.65 -2.63 17.68
C ILE A 77 14.85 -1.34 17.70
N VAL A 78 13.77 -1.31 16.93
CA VAL A 78 12.84 -0.19 16.86
C VAL A 78 11.46 -0.60 17.36
N THR A 79 10.76 0.33 17.99
CA THR A 79 9.33 0.21 18.29
C THR A 79 8.55 0.71 17.08
N ALA A 80 7.65 -0.12 16.56
CA ALA A 80 6.80 0.21 15.43
C ALA A 80 5.32 0.07 15.81
N SER A 81 4.46 0.78 15.10
CA SER A 81 3.01 0.64 15.12
C SER A 81 2.48 0.58 13.69
N PRO A 82 1.36 -0.12 13.44
CA PRO A 82 0.72 -0.11 12.12
C PRO A 82 0.14 1.27 11.80
N ALA A 83 0.36 1.76 10.59
CA ALA A 83 -0.26 2.99 10.09
C ALA A 83 -1.73 2.77 9.68
N ALA A 84 -2.05 1.57 9.20
CA ALA A 84 -3.39 1.21 8.75
C ALA A 84 -3.63 -0.31 8.80
N VAL A 85 -4.87 -0.70 8.56
CA VAL A 85 -5.28 -2.08 8.27
C VAL A 85 -6.44 -2.08 7.29
N ALA A 86 -6.40 -2.97 6.31
CA ALA A 86 -7.50 -3.15 5.37
C ALA A 86 -8.35 -4.39 5.73
N LEU A 87 -9.67 -4.19 5.80
CA LEU A 87 -10.66 -5.27 5.95
C LEU A 87 -11.72 -5.15 4.86
N PHE A 88 -11.79 -6.18 4.02
CA PHE A 88 -12.67 -6.22 2.85
C PHE A 88 -12.40 -5.05 1.88
N ASN A 89 -13.33 -4.09 1.77
CA ASN A 89 -13.15 -2.88 0.95
C ASN A 89 -12.85 -1.62 1.78
N HIS A 90 -12.59 -1.77 3.08
CA HIS A 90 -12.39 -0.65 3.98
C HIS A 90 -10.94 -0.61 4.44
N ILE A 91 -10.33 0.56 4.36
CA ILE A 91 -8.98 0.81 4.87
C ILE A 91 -9.15 1.69 6.10
N PHE A 92 -8.70 1.19 7.24
CA PHE A 92 -8.76 1.88 8.52
C PHE A 92 -7.38 2.45 8.81
N PHE A 93 -7.26 3.78 8.87
CA PHE A 93 -6.00 4.44 9.22
C PHE A 93 -5.96 4.77 10.71
N ALA A 94 -4.79 4.62 11.33
CA ALA A 94 -4.53 5.24 12.62
C ALA A 94 -4.72 6.77 12.49
N LYS A 95 -5.22 7.41 13.54
CA LYS A 95 -5.64 8.83 13.49
C LYS A 95 -4.52 9.75 12.98
N ASP A 96 -3.30 9.51 13.44
CA ASP A 96 -2.13 10.31 13.06
C ASP A 96 -1.68 10.09 11.60
N TRP A 97 -2.19 9.03 10.96
CA TRP A 97 -1.90 8.67 9.56
C TRP A 97 -3.07 8.94 8.62
N TYR A 98 -4.24 9.31 9.14
CA TYR A 98 -5.43 9.58 8.31
C TYR A 98 -5.29 10.94 7.61
N SER A 99 -5.45 10.95 6.28
CA SER A 99 -5.56 12.17 5.47
C SER A 99 -6.93 12.26 4.80
N GLU A 100 -7.42 13.48 4.59
CA GLU A 100 -8.63 13.74 3.79
C GLU A 100 -8.38 13.55 2.28
N ASP A 101 -7.13 13.67 1.84
CA ASP A 101 -6.66 13.31 0.50
C ASP A 101 -5.19 12.90 0.58
N TYR A 102 -4.85 11.68 0.18
CA TYR A 102 -3.47 11.17 0.18
C TYR A 102 -2.67 11.65 -1.03
N THR A 103 -3.33 12.11 -2.09
CA THR A 103 -2.70 12.53 -3.35
C THR A 103 -3.32 13.82 -3.92
N PRO A 104 -3.47 14.91 -3.14
CA PRO A 104 -4.28 16.07 -3.54
C PRO A 104 -3.77 16.82 -4.77
N LEU A 105 -2.47 16.70 -5.09
CA LEU A 105 -1.83 17.38 -6.21
C LEU A 105 -1.54 16.46 -7.40
N PHE A 106 -2.00 15.21 -7.36
CA PHE A 106 -1.83 14.29 -8.48
C PHE A 106 -2.71 14.73 -9.68
N PRO A 107 -2.21 14.69 -10.94
CA PRO A 107 -0.95 14.07 -11.40
C PRO A 107 0.26 15.02 -11.43
N GLY A 108 0.17 16.25 -10.93
CA GLY A 108 1.30 17.19 -10.93
C GLY A 108 2.39 16.85 -9.90
N GLN A 109 1.98 16.41 -8.72
CA GLN A 109 2.89 16.08 -7.61
C GLN A 109 2.32 14.96 -6.74
N ILE A 110 3.22 14.17 -6.13
CA ILE A 110 2.87 13.23 -5.07
C ILE A 110 3.71 13.48 -3.80
N ASP A 111 3.08 13.31 -2.64
CA ASP A 111 3.79 12.99 -1.40
C ASP A 111 4.14 11.51 -1.44
N LEU A 112 5.43 11.20 -1.45
CA LEU A 112 5.87 9.83 -1.70
C LEU A 112 5.43 8.86 -0.60
N VAL A 113 5.42 9.31 0.67
CA VAL A 113 5.03 8.44 1.80
C VAL A 113 3.54 8.17 1.77
N ASN A 114 2.72 9.21 1.54
CA ASN A 114 1.27 9.05 1.46
C ASN A 114 0.85 8.20 0.25
N ALA A 115 1.49 8.39 -0.90
CA ALA A 115 1.24 7.61 -2.11
C ALA A 115 1.60 6.13 -1.93
N MET A 116 2.77 5.85 -1.35
CA MET A 116 3.21 4.50 -1.00
C MET A 116 2.25 3.82 -0.03
N LEU A 117 1.89 4.48 1.06
CA LEU A 117 0.98 3.95 2.06
C LEU A 117 -0.40 3.65 1.47
N LEU A 118 -0.98 4.58 0.71
CA LEU A 118 -2.28 4.37 0.07
C LEU A 118 -2.24 3.17 -0.89
N ALA A 119 -1.19 3.04 -1.70
CA ALA A 119 -1.05 1.93 -2.64
C ALA A 119 -0.86 0.57 -1.94
N HIS A 120 -0.10 0.53 -0.84
CA HIS A 120 0.04 -0.66 0.00
C HIS A 120 -1.33 -1.11 0.51
N GLU A 121 -2.07 -0.22 1.16
CA GLU A 121 -3.36 -0.58 1.74
C GLU A 121 -4.43 -0.91 0.68
N ALA A 122 -4.41 -0.20 -0.46
CA ALA A 122 -5.27 -0.52 -1.60
C ALA A 122 -4.97 -1.91 -2.19
N THR A 123 -3.74 -2.41 -2.06
CA THR A 123 -3.37 -3.77 -2.49
C THR A 123 -4.10 -4.83 -1.67
N HIS A 124 -4.34 -4.60 -0.39
CA HIS A 124 -5.15 -5.51 0.43
C HIS A 124 -6.64 -5.49 0.04
N VAL A 125 -7.16 -4.34 -0.38
CA VAL A 125 -8.52 -4.28 -0.95
C VAL A 125 -8.57 -4.99 -2.31
N TRP A 126 -7.56 -4.81 -3.15
CA TRP A 126 -7.42 -5.54 -4.42
C TRP A 126 -7.35 -7.05 -4.17
N GLN A 127 -6.57 -7.51 -3.20
CA GLN A 127 -6.49 -8.91 -2.79
C GLN A 127 -7.86 -9.47 -2.42
N TRP A 128 -8.65 -8.73 -1.64
CA TRP A 128 -10.01 -9.11 -1.28
C TRP A 128 -10.98 -9.15 -2.47
N GLN A 129 -10.94 -8.13 -3.33
CA GLN A 129 -11.80 -8.05 -4.51
C GLN A 129 -11.50 -9.18 -5.51
N ASN A 130 -10.24 -9.61 -5.58
CA ASN A 130 -9.73 -10.66 -6.45
C ASN A 130 -9.40 -11.95 -5.69
N ARG A 131 -10.09 -12.22 -4.57
CA ARG A 131 -9.80 -13.37 -3.69
C ARG A 131 -9.90 -14.75 -4.36
N ASP A 132 -10.63 -14.83 -5.47
CA ASP A 132 -10.73 -16.07 -6.25
C ASP A 132 -9.39 -16.46 -6.89
N ILE A 133 -8.52 -15.48 -7.18
CA ILE A 133 -7.16 -15.71 -7.69
C ILE A 133 -6.08 -15.57 -6.61
N THR A 134 -6.25 -14.65 -5.64
CA THR A 134 -5.25 -14.41 -4.60
C THR A 134 -5.36 -15.38 -3.42
N GLY A 135 -6.52 -16.04 -3.25
CA GLY A 135 -6.83 -16.84 -2.07
C GLY A 135 -6.90 -16.02 -0.78
N TYR A 136 -7.07 -14.70 -0.88
CA TYR A 136 -7.08 -13.79 0.27
C TYR A 136 -8.29 -14.02 1.17
N HIS A 137 -8.01 -14.10 2.46
CA HIS A 137 -9.00 -14.07 3.51
C HIS A 137 -8.39 -13.39 4.74
N PRO A 138 -9.11 -12.49 5.44
CA PRO A 138 -8.55 -11.76 6.60
C PRO A 138 -7.91 -12.67 7.66
N LEU A 139 -8.54 -13.82 7.95
CA LEU A 139 -7.99 -14.80 8.91
C LEU A 139 -6.69 -15.45 8.41
N ARG A 140 -6.55 -15.64 7.09
CA ARG A 140 -5.33 -16.20 6.51
C ARG A 140 -4.19 -15.18 6.55
N ALA A 141 -4.49 -13.92 6.20
CA ALA A 141 -3.55 -12.82 6.34
C ALA A 141 -3.07 -12.69 7.79
N ALA A 142 -4.00 -12.65 8.77
CA ALA A 142 -3.68 -12.64 10.19
C ALA A 142 -2.77 -13.81 10.61
N ALA A 143 -3.01 -15.02 10.10
CA ALA A 143 -2.19 -16.19 10.40
C ALA A 143 -0.76 -16.08 9.82
N GLU A 144 -0.57 -15.42 8.68
CA GLU A 144 0.77 -15.21 8.08
C GLU A 144 1.68 -14.35 8.96
N HIS A 145 1.12 -13.40 9.71
CA HIS A 145 1.89 -12.56 10.65
C HIS A 145 2.54 -13.36 11.80
N THR A 146 2.06 -14.58 12.10
CA THR A 146 2.65 -15.42 13.16
C THR A 146 3.84 -16.24 12.70
N ARG A 147 4.12 -16.28 11.39
CA ARG A 147 5.13 -17.15 10.78
C ARG A 147 6.46 -16.45 10.46
N SER A 148 6.52 -15.13 10.56
CA SER A 148 7.70 -14.32 10.25
C SER A 148 7.92 -13.25 11.33
N ASP A 149 9.19 -13.04 11.71
CA ASP A 149 9.60 -11.95 12.59
C ASP A 149 9.33 -10.56 11.96
N ASP A 150 9.28 -10.48 10.62
CA ASP A 150 8.90 -9.27 9.87
C ASP A 150 8.22 -9.65 8.54
N PRO A 151 6.88 -9.62 8.46
CA PRO A 151 6.13 -10.04 7.27
C PRO A 151 6.28 -9.08 6.07
N TYR A 152 6.95 -7.93 6.25
CA TYR A 152 7.18 -6.94 5.20
C TYR A 152 8.52 -7.13 4.48
N LEU A 153 9.39 -8.02 4.96
CA LEU A 153 10.63 -8.33 4.27
C LEU A 153 10.35 -9.26 3.09
N PHE A 154 10.82 -8.88 1.91
CA PHE A 154 10.73 -9.68 0.69
C PHE A 154 12.08 -9.71 -0.01
N ASP A 155 12.28 -10.76 -0.82
CA ASP A 155 13.42 -10.90 -1.72
C ASP A 155 12.86 -11.16 -3.11
N LEU A 156 13.25 -10.33 -4.07
CA LEU A 156 12.92 -10.53 -5.48
C LEU A 156 13.78 -11.69 -5.99
N LYS A 157 13.35 -12.93 -5.72
CA LYS A 157 13.98 -14.13 -6.28
C LYS A 157 13.62 -14.28 -7.75
N ASN A 158 14.54 -14.82 -8.54
CA ASN A 158 14.42 -14.85 -10.02
C ASN A 158 13.28 -15.74 -10.56
N THR A 159 12.57 -16.48 -9.70
CA THR A 159 11.52 -17.43 -10.12
C THR A 159 10.17 -17.26 -9.44
N ALA A 160 10.05 -16.40 -8.43
CA ALA A 160 8.79 -16.23 -7.70
C ALA A 160 7.83 -15.31 -8.46
N GLN A 161 6.57 -15.72 -8.61
CA GLN A 161 5.48 -14.90 -9.12
C GLN A 161 4.91 -14.00 -8.02
N PHE A 162 4.15 -12.96 -8.38
CA PHE A 162 3.60 -12.03 -7.39
C PHE A 162 2.72 -12.72 -6.35
N LEU A 163 1.91 -13.70 -6.77
CA LEU A 163 1.00 -14.43 -5.89
C LEU A 163 1.70 -15.45 -4.98
N ASP A 164 2.99 -15.73 -5.20
CA ASP A 164 3.78 -16.63 -4.32
C ASP A 164 4.24 -15.93 -3.03
N TYR A 165 4.20 -14.60 -3.01
CA TYR A 165 4.54 -13.80 -1.83
C TYR A 165 3.37 -13.75 -0.85
N GLY A 166 3.68 -13.64 0.46
CA GLY A 166 2.67 -13.42 1.49
C GLY A 166 1.91 -12.10 1.29
N PHE A 167 0.74 -11.96 1.90
CA PHE A 167 -0.15 -10.83 1.60
C PHE A 167 0.46 -9.45 1.93
N GLU A 168 1.21 -9.34 3.03
CA GLU A 168 1.96 -8.12 3.40
C GLU A 168 3.19 -7.88 2.50
N GLN A 169 3.83 -8.96 2.04
CA GLN A 169 4.94 -8.84 1.09
C GLN A 169 4.45 -8.32 -0.25
N GLN A 170 3.28 -8.78 -0.72
CA GLN A 170 2.62 -8.24 -1.92
C GLN A 170 2.34 -6.74 -1.79
N GLY A 171 1.80 -6.29 -0.66
CA GLY A 171 1.62 -4.86 -0.37
C GLY A 171 2.95 -4.10 -0.40
N THR A 172 3.98 -4.64 0.24
CA THR A 172 5.31 -4.01 0.28
C THR A 172 5.98 -3.97 -1.10
N ILE A 173 5.73 -4.96 -1.96
CA ILE A 173 6.21 -4.97 -3.35
C ILE A 173 5.56 -3.84 -4.15
N VAL A 174 4.25 -3.62 -3.97
CA VAL A 174 3.54 -2.48 -4.59
C VAL A 174 4.05 -1.16 -4.03
N GLU A 175 4.27 -1.07 -2.72
CA GLU A 175 4.87 0.10 -2.07
C GLU A 175 6.24 0.46 -2.67
N GLU A 176 7.12 -0.55 -2.80
CA GLU A 176 8.43 -0.41 -3.41
C GLU A 176 8.34 0.01 -4.88
N TYR A 177 7.38 -0.55 -5.63
CA TYR A 177 7.14 -0.18 -7.02
C TYR A 177 6.74 1.28 -7.16
N VAL A 178 5.83 1.79 -6.31
CA VAL A 178 5.45 3.22 -6.30
C VAL A 178 6.66 4.11 -6.08
N CYS A 179 7.49 3.78 -5.09
CA CYS A 179 8.72 4.50 -4.79
C CYS A 179 9.67 4.54 -6.00
N CYS A 180 9.91 3.37 -6.60
CA CYS A 180 10.84 3.22 -7.69
C CYS A 180 10.35 3.80 -9.03
N ARG A 181 9.06 3.68 -9.33
CA ARG A 181 8.42 4.32 -10.49
C ARG A 181 8.56 5.83 -10.41
N ALA A 182 8.29 6.43 -9.25
CA ALA A 182 8.35 7.88 -9.05
C ALA A 182 9.79 8.43 -9.12
N LEU A 183 10.75 7.73 -8.49
CA LEU A 183 12.11 8.25 -8.35
C LEU A 183 13.06 7.85 -9.48
N ALA A 184 12.94 6.63 -9.99
CA ALA A 184 13.86 6.04 -10.96
C ALA A 184 13.13 5.08 -11.93
N PRO A 185 12.23 5.59 -12.79
CA PRO A 185 11.33 4.76 -13.60
C PRO A 185 12.04 3.79 -14.55
N GLN A 186 13.28 4.11 -14.94
CA GLN A 186 14.07 3.31 -15.88
C GLN A 186 15.08 2.36 -15.22
N ALA A 187 15.17 2.35 -13.89
CA ALA A 187 16.11 1.51 -13.17
C ALA A 187 15.75 0.02 -13.25
N ALA A 188 16.76 -0.85 -13.06
CA ALA A 188 16.61 -2.29 -13.22
C ALA A 188 15.58 -2.89 -12.25
N ARG A 189 15.62 -2.47 -10.97
CA ARG A 189 14.63 -2.90 -9.98
C ARG A 189 13.21 -2.47 -10.36
N THR A 190 13.04 -1.25 -10.88
CA THR A 190 11.73 -0.75 -11.29
C THR A 190 11.12 -1.58 -12.41
N LYS A 191 11.93 -1.93 -13.42
CA LYS A 191 11.50 -2.81 -14.53
C LYS A 191 11.11 -4.19 -14.02
N ARG A 192 11.91 -4.76 -13.12
CA ARG A 192 11.60 -6.04 -12.51
C ARG A 192 10.29 -6.04 -11.71
N LEU A 193 10.03 -4.96 -10.97
CA LEU A 193 8.78 -4.79 -10.24
C LEU A 193 7.60 -4.61 -11.19
N GLN A 194 7.76 -3.85 -12.29
CA GLN A 194 6.76 -3.73 -13.36
C GLN A 194 6.42 -5.11 -13.94
N ASP A 195 7.43 -5.91 -14.29
CA ASP A 195 7.21 -7.23 -14.89
C ASP A 195 6.47 -8.16 -13.91
N LEU A 196 6.84 -8.11 -12.63
CA LEU A 196 6.20 -8.90 -11.58
C LEU A 196 4.73 -8.51 -11.37
N LEU A 197 4.42 -7.22 -11.30
CA LEU A 197 3.07 -6.71 -11.04
C LEU A 197 2.17 -6.81 -12.28
N SER A 198 2.71 -6.54 -13.47
CA SER A 198 1.94 -6.57 -14.73
C SER A 198 1.43 -7.96 -15.11
N ALA A 199 1.98 -9.02 -14.49
CA ALA A 199 1.49 -10.38 -14.63
C ALA A 199 0.10 -10.61 -14.00
N VAL A 200 -0.32 -9.77 -13.04
CA VAL A 200 -1.57 -9.99 -12.27
C VAL A 200 -2.47 -8.75 -12.18
N MET A 201 -1.91 -7.57 -12.43
CA MET A 201 -2.59 -6.29 -12.38
C MET A 201 -2.32 -5.51 -13.67
N PRO A 202 -3.29 -4.75 -14.19
CA PRO A 202 -3.12 -3.89 -15.35
C PRO A 202 -2.35 -2.60 -15.01
N VAL A 203 -1.10 -2.74 -14.56
CA VAL A 203 -0.23 -1.61 -14.19
C VAL A 203 0.05 -0.75 -15.42
N SER A 204 -0.07 0.57 -15.29
CA SER A 204 0.30 1.52 -16.34
C SER A 204 1.75 1.32 -16.80
N ALA A 205 2.02 1.53 -18.09
CA ALA A 205 3.37 1.44 -18.63
C ALA A 205 4.34 2.37 -17.89
N LEU A 206 5.60 1.93 -17.77
CA LEU A 206 6.65 2.75 -17.15
C LEU A 206 6.91 4.00 -18.00
N PRO A 207 7.01 5.18 -17.37
CA PRO A 207 7.29 6.41 -18.09
C PRO A 207 8.77 6.49 -18.46
N LYS A 208 9.08 7.19 -19.55
CA LYS A 208 10.48 7.38 -20.00
C LYS A 208 11.30 8.25 -19.04
N ALA A 209 10.63 9.12 -18.29
CA ALA A 209 11.19 10.00 -17.28
C ALA A 209 10.19 10.15 -16.13
N ARG A 210 10.54 10.90 -15.08
CA ARG A 210 9.63 11.18 -13.95
C ARG A 210 8.37 11.91 -14.44
N GLU A 211 7.19 11.41 -14.04
CA GLU A 211 5.88 11.93 -14.47
C GLU A 211 5.36 13.09 -13.60
N TYR A 212 5.78 13.15 -12.34
CA TYR A 212 5.27 14.09 -11.34
C TYR A 212 6.40 14.61 -10.47
N ASP A 213 6.21 15.79 -9.87
CA ASP A 213 7.05 16.23 -8.76
C ASP A 213 6.90 15.28 -7.57
N VAL A 214 7.99 15.04 -6.84
CA VAL A 214 8.01 14.09 -5.73
C VAL A 214 8.46 14.79 -4.45
N LEU A 215 7.54 14.93 -3.50
CA LEU A 215 7.86 15.38 -2.15
C LEU A 215 8.45 14.21 -1.36
N LEU A 216 9.67 14.40 -0.88
CA LEU A 216 10.42 13.42 -0.09
C LEU A 216 10.25 13.67 1.41
N PRO A 217 10.26 12.60 2.24
CA PRO A 217 10.13 12.74 3.69
C PRO A 217 11.39 13.29 4.37
N TRP A 218 12.53 13.29 3.69
CA TRP A 218 13.81 13.70 4.26
C TRP A 218 14.72 14.35 3.22
N ARG A 219 15.22 15.55 3.54
CA ARG A 219 16.13 16.31 2.66
C ARG A 219 17.47 15.62 2.41
N GLY A 220 17.90 14.74 3.32
CA GLY A 220 19.16 14.00 3.19
C GLY A 220 19.06 12.71 2.38
N ALA A 221 17.90 12.42 1.77
CA ALA A 221 17.70 11.22 0.98
C ALA A 221 18.64 11.19 -0.24
N GLU A 222 19.48 10.16 -0.32
CA GLU A 222 20.34 9.90 -1.47
C GLU A 222 19.58 9.13 -2.53
N LEU A 223 19.28 9.79 -3.66
CA LEU A 223 18.48 9.21 -4.74
C LEU A 223 19.32 8.47 -5.78
N SER A 224 20.63 8.68 -5.79
CA SER A 224 21.55 7.96 -6.66
C SER A 224 21.43 6.46 -6.38
N SER A 225 21.14 5.67 -7.41
CA SER A 225 20.97 4.21 -7.29
C SER A 225 19.87 3.73 -6.32
N VAL A 226 18.91 4.59 -5.94
CA VAL A 226 17.86 4.24 -4.95
C VAL A 226 17.10 2.96 -5.32
N CYS A 227 16.92 2.71 -6.62
CA CYS A 227 16.29 1.52 -7.20
C CYS A 227 17.19 0.79 -8.22
N ALA A 228 18.51 0.83 -8.02
CA ALA A 228 19.43 0.02 -8.81
C ALA A 228 19.19 -1.48 -8.62
#